data_AF-A0A4R2KB81-F1
#
_entry.id   AF-A0A4R2KB81-F1
#
_cell.length_a   1.000
_cell.length_b   1.000
_cell.length_c   1.000
_cell.angle_alpha   90.00
_cell.angle_beta   90.00
_cell.angle_gamma   90.00
#
_symmetry.space_group_name_H-M   'P 1'
#
loop_
_entity.id
_entity.type
_entity.pdbx_description
1 polymer ?
#
loop_
_entity_poly.entity_id
_entity_poly.type
_entity_poly.pdbx_seq_one_letter_code
_entity_poly.pdbx_strand_id
1 'polypeptide(L)'
;MSESVFKAILALAALFFTGFFALIVVPPLIENPDIWGAFAAGFVNPYSSGYSTDVLVCWTILAAWVFYEAKKYSVRKGWVCLLLGIVPGVAVGFALYLLLRGRQIREVRRDA
;
A
#
# COMPACT_ATOMS: atom_id res chain seq x y z
N MET A 1 21.52 -2.12 8.75
CA MET A 1 21.14 -1.75 7.37
C MET A 1 21.23 -0.24 7.22
N SER A 2 21.77 0.28 6.11
CA SER A 2 21.80 1.73 5.86
C SER A 2 20.46 2.25 5.36
N GLU A 3 20.19 3.55 5.52
CA GLU A 3 18.95 4.19 5.07
C GLU A 3 18.73 3.99 3.56
N SER A 4 19.80 4.04 2.75
CA SER A 4 19.73 3.81 1.31
C SER A 4 19.28 2.39 0.96
N VAL A 5 19.78 1.38 1.67
CA VAL A 5 19.38 -0.02 1.45
C VAL A 5 17.91 -0.22 1.83
N PHE A 6 17.45 0.34 2.95
CA PHE A 6 16.04 0.31 3.34
C PHE A 6 15.14 0.89 2.24
N LYS A 7 15.47 2.10 1.77
CA LYS A 7 14.70 2.78 0.71
C LYS A 7 14.69 1.98 -0.58
N ALA A 8 15.82 1.38 -0.95
CA ALA A 8 15.94 0.56 -2.15
C ALA A 8 15.04 -0.69 -2.06
N ILE A 9 15.03 -1.39 -0.92
CA ILE A 9 14.15 -2.55 -0.70
C ILE A 9 12.68 -2.15 -0.84
N LEU A 10 12.26 -1.05 -0.22
CA LEU A 10 10.88 -0.56 -0.31
C LEU A 10 10.50 -0.20 -1.76
N ALA A 11 11.36 0.51 -2.47
CA ALA A 11 11.12 0.90 -3.85
C ALA A 11 11.05 -0.33 -4.78
N LEU A 12 11.95 -1.29 -4.62
CA LEU A 12 11.95 -2.53 -5.39
C LEU A 12 10.70 -3.36 -5.12
N ALA A 13 10.28 -3.50 -3.85
CA ALA A 13 9.05 -4.21 -3.51
C ALA A 13 7.81 -3.54 -4.13
N ALA A 14 7.73 -2.20 -4.08
CA ALA A 14 6.63 -1.46 -4.67
C ALA A 14 6.58 -1.59 -6.20
N LEU A 15 7.74 -1.47 -6.87
CA LEU A 15 7.86 -1.64 -8.32
C LEU A 15 7.52 -3.06 -8.75
N PHE A 16 8.05 -4.06 -8.05
CA PHE A 16 7.75 -5.47 -8.30
C PHE A 16 6.26 -5.75 -8.21
N PHE A 17 5.61 -5.35 -7.11
CA PHE A 17 4.19 -5.63 -6.92
C PHE A 17 3.30 -4.86 -7.92
N THR A 18 3.68 -3.62 -8.26
CA THR A 18 2.98 -2.83 -9.30
C THR A 18 3.11 -3.49 -10.67
N GLY A 19 4.30 -3.97 -11.03
CA GLY A 19 4.53 -4.72 -12.27
C GLY A 19 3.74 -6.02 -12.30
N PHE A 20 3.74 -6.78 -11.21
CA PHE A 20 2.94 -7.99 -11.07
C PHE A 20 1.44 -7.70 -11.24
N PHE A 21 0.91 -6.70 -10.54
CA PHE A 21 -0.49 -6.27 -10.67
C PHE A 21 -0.83 -5.89 -12.11
N ALA A 22 0.02 -5.09 -12.76
CA ALA A 22 -0.19 -4.64 -14.13
C ALA A 22 -0.14 -5.77 -15.16
N LEU A 23 0.66 -6.83 -14.93
CA LEU A 23 0.78 -7.96 -15.85
C LEU A 23 -0.25 -9.06 -15.61
N ILE A 24 -0.71 -9.23 -14.38
CA ILE A 24 -1.58 -10.36 -14.00
C ILE A 24 -3.04 -9.92 -13.80
N VAL A 25 -3.29 -8.76 -13.19
CA VAL A 25 -4.64 -8.31 -12.83
C VAL A 25 -5.26 -7.43 -13.91
N VAL A 26 -4.46 -6.56 -14.54
CA VAL A 26 -4.99 -5.59 -15.52
C VAL A 26 -5.48 -6.24 -16.83
N PRO A 27 -4.79 -7.22 -17.46
CA PRO A 27 -5.30 -7.83 -18.70
C PRO A 27 -6.71 -8.42 -18.59
N PRO A 28 -7.03 -9.30 -17.60
CA PRO A 28 -8.38 -9.84 -17.49
C PRO A 28 -9.42 -8.76 -17.15
N LEU A 29 -9.03 -7.68 -16.46
CA LEU A 29 -9.92 -6.55 -16.14
C LEU A 29 -10.21 -5.67 -17.37
N ILE A 30 -9.28 -5.58 -18.33
CA ILE A 30 -9.52 -4.90 -19.62
C ILE A 30 -10.45 -5.75 -20.49
N GLU A 31 -10.24 -7.07 -20.53
CA GLU A 31 -11.08 -7.99 -21.30
C GLU A 31 -12.52 -8.04 -20.77
N ASN A 32 -12.68 -8.09 -19.45
CA ASN A 32 -13.98 -8.07 -18.78
C ASN A 32 -13.94 -7.05 -17.64
N PRO A 33 -14.45 -5.82 -17.84
CA PRO A 33 -14.39 -4.73 -16.86
C PRO A 33 -15.40 -4.90 -15.71
N ASP A 34 -15.46 -6.09 -15.13
CA ASP A 34 -16.24 -6.43 -13.96
C ASP A 34 -15.38 -6.36 -12.70
N ILE A 35 -15.31 -5.17 -12.10
CA ILE A 35 -14.54 -4.92 -10.88
C ILE A 35 -15.10 -5.72 -9.69
N TRP A 36 -16.43 -5.89 -9.62
CA TRP A 36 -17.06 -6.62 -8.52
C TRP A 36 -16.82 -8.12 -8.64
N GLY A 37 -16.89 -8.66 -9.85
CA GLY A 37 -16.48 -10.04 -10.15
C GLY A 37 -15.01 -10.29 -9.85
N ALA A 38 -14.12 -9.38 -10.24
CA ALA A 38 -12.69 -9.46 -9.93
C ALA A 38 -12.42 -9.43 -8.41
N PHE A 39 -13.15 -8.60 -7.66
CA PHE A 39 -13.08 -8.58 -6.20
C PHE A 39 -13.61 -9.89 -5.59
N ALA A 40 -14.76 -10.37 -6.04
CA ALA A 40 -15.37 -11.61 -5.57
C ALA A 40 -14.49 -12.84 -5.87
N ALA A 41 -13.70 -12.81 -6.95
CA ALA A 41 -12.72 -13.85 -7.26
C ALA A 41 -11.66 -14.04 -6.15
N GLY A 42 -11.41 -13.01 -5.33
CA GLY A 42 -10.57 -13.11 -4.14
C GLY A 42 -11.15 -14.00 -3.02
N PHE A 43 -12.44 -14.34 -3.08
CA PHE A 43 -13.18 -15.03 -2.00
C PHE A 43 -13.78 -16.38 -2.40
N VAL A 44 -13.32 -16.97 -3.50
CA VAL A 44 -13.91 -18.20 -4.06
C VAL A 44 -13.55 -19.48 -3.31
N ASN A 45 -12.52 -19.46 -2.45
CA ASN A 45 -12.15 -20.60 -1.61
C ASN A 45 -11.52 -20.14 -0.28
N PRO A 46 -11.41 -21.03 0.75
CA PRO A 46 -10.90 -20.63 2.06
C PRO A 46 -9.48 -20.03 2.04
N TYR A 47 -8.59 -20.50 1.17
CA TYR A 47 -7.23 -19.98 1.08
C TYR A 47 -7.21 -18.58 0.46
N SER A 48 -7.91 -18.36 -0.65
CA SER A 48 -8.02 -17.03 -1.27
C SER A 48 -8.72 -16.05 -0.34
N SER A 49 -9.79 -16.48 0.33
CA SER A 49 -10.51 -15.66 1.32
C SER A 49 -9.61 -15.27 2.48
N GLY A 50 -8.76 -16.18 2.96
CA GLY A 50 -7.76 -15.91 3.99
C GLY A 50 -6.81 -14.78 3.58
N TYR A 51 -6.17 -14.92 2.41
CA TYR A 51 -5.26 -13.89 1.88
C TYR A 51 -5.97 -12.56 1.60
N SER A 52 -7.16 -12.58 1.01
CA SER A 52 -7.93 -11.37 0.73
C SER A 52 -8.33 -10.63 2.02
N THR A 53 -8.76 -11.38 3.05
CA THR A 53 -9.08 -10.81 4.36
C THR A 53 -7.85 -10.22 5.02
N ASP A 54 -6.70 -10.91 4.98
CA ASP A 54 -5.42 -10.39 5.50
C ASP A 54 -5.06 -9.05 4.84
N VAL A 55 -5.13 -8.97 3.51
CA VAL A 55 -4.87 -7.73 2.77
C VAL A 55 -5.82 -6.60 3.19
N LEU A 56 -7.12 -6.86 3.32
CA LEU A 56 -8.09 -5.84 3.75
C LEU A 56 -7.86 -5.36 5.18
N VAL A 57 -7.53 -6.28 6.09
CA VAL A 57 -7.21 -5.95 7.48
C VAL A 57 -5.90 -5.15 7.56
N CYS A 58 -4.86 -5.55 6.83
CA CYS A 58 -3.61 -4.80 6.73
C CYS A 58 -3.83 -3.39 6.17
N TRP A 59 -4.68 -3.23 5.16
CA TRP A 59 -5.04 -1.91 4.64
C TRP A 59 -5.74 -1.05 5.70
N THR A 60 -6.67 -1.63 6.46
CA THR A 60 -7.39 -0.93 7.53
C THR A 60 -6.46 -0.47 8.64
N ILE A 61 -5.51 -1.33 9.04
CA ILE A 61 -4.47 -0.99 10.02
C ILE A 61 -3.57 0.13 9.48
N LEU A 62 -3.16 0.06 8.21
CA LEU A 62 -2.40 1.12 7.55
C LEU A 62 -3.18 2.44 7.56
N ALA A 63 -4.47 2.43 7.21
CA ALA A 63 -5.32 3.61 7.26
C ALA A 63 -5.37 4.22 8.65
N ALA A 64 -5.65 3.42 9.68
CA ALA A 64 -5.65 3.88 11.07
C ALA A 64 -4.30 4.50 11.47
N TRP A 65 -3.19 3.89 11.05
CA TRP A 65 -1.85 4.41 11.33
C TRP A 65 -1.57 5.75 10.62
N VAL A 66 -1.91 5.86 9.33
CA VAL A 66 -1.78 7.10 8.56
C VAL A 66 -2.57 8.23 9.22
N PHE A 67 -3.82 7.97 9.63
CA PHE A 67 -4.65 8.96 10.30
C PHE A 67 -4.09 9.37 11.66
N TYR A 68 -3.59 8.42 12.45
CA TYR A 68 -2.94 8.70 13.73
C TYR A 68 -1.71 9.59 13.56
N GLU A 69 -0.82 9.26 12.63
CA GLU A 69 0.41 10.03 12.38
C GLU A 69 0.15 11.38 11.72
N ALA A 70 -0.87 11.49 10.86
CA ALA A 70 -1.30 12.76 10.30
C ALA A 70 -1.69 13.75 11.41
N LYS A 71 -2.37 13.28 12.47
CA LYS A 71 -2.72 14.13 13.64
C LYS A 71 -1.53 14.41 14.55
N LYS A 72 -0.72 13.40 14.87
CA LYS A 72 0.34 13.52 15.87
C LYS A 72 1.61 14.18 15.36
N TYR A 73 1.97 13.94 14.10
CA TYR A 73 3.24 14.38 13.51
C TYR A 73 3.04 15.28 12.28
N SER A 74 1.80 15.70 12.00
CA SER A 74 1.46 16.56 10.85
C SER A 74 1.97 16.01 9.50
N VAL A 75 2.01 14.67 9.35
CA VAL A 75 2.47 14.01 8.12
C VAL A 75 1.53 14.38 6.97
N ARG A 76 2.05 15.09 5.97
CA ARG A 76 1.29 15.58 4.82
C ARG A 76 1.31 14.57 3.68
N LYS A 77 0.19 14.45 2.97
CA LYS A 77 -0.01 13.57 1.79
C LYS A 77 -0.02 12.05 2.07
N GLY A 78 -0.09 11.63 3.34
CA GLY A 78 -0.22 10.21 3.69
C GLY A 78 -1.47 9.53 3.08
N TRP A 79 -2.55 10.27 2.88
CA TRP A 79 -3.79 9.76 2.26
C TRP A 79 -3.60 9.25 0.83
N VAL A 80 -2.64 9.79 0.07
CA VAL A 80 -2.33 9.29 -1.30
C VAL A 80 -1.81 7.85 -1.23
N CYS A 81 -1.07 7.52 -0.17
CA CYS A 81 -0.58 6.17 0.06
C CYS A 81 -1.72 5.19 0.38
N LEU A 82 -2.84 5.68 0.94
CA LEU A 82 -4.03 4.85 1.17
C LEU A 82 -4.74 4.51 -0.14
N LEU A 83 -4.84 5.47 -1.07
CA LEU A 83 -5.36 5.21 -2.42
C LEU A 83 -4.51 4.19 -3.16
N LEU A 84 -3.18 4.37 -3.12
CA LEU A 84 -2.23 3.41 -3.70
C LEU A 84 -2.26 2.04 -3.00
N GLY A 85 -2.69 2.02 -1.73
CA GLY A 85 -2.95 0.82 -0.96
C GLY A 85 -4.20 0.05 -1.39
N ILE A 86 -5.15 0.69 -2.07
CA ILE A 86 -6.32 0.04 -2.66
C ILE A 86 -5.95 -0.50 -4.04
N VAL A 87 -5.37 0.33 -4.91
CA VAL A 87 -4.85 -0.04 -6.23
C VAL A 87 -3.52 0.68 -6.46
N PRO A 88 -2.41 -0.03 -6.77
CA PRO A 88 -2.32 -1.44 -7.08
C PRO A 88 -2.38 -2.39 -5.88
N GLY A 89 -2.20 -1.91 -4.64
CA GLY A 89 -2.43 -2.69 -3.44
C GLY A 89 -1.57 -2.29 -2.23
N VAL A 90 -1.87 -2.89 -1.08
CA VAL A 90 -1.37 -2.47 0.25
C VAL A 90 0.15 -2.44 0.32
N ALA A 91 0.85 -3.38 -0.33
CA ALA A 91 2.31 -3.41 -0.36
C ALA A 91 2.91 -2.10 -0.92
N VAL A 92 2.32 -1.56 -1.98
CA VAL A 92 2.76 -0.33 -2.64
C VAL A 92 2.41 0.88 -1.79
N GLY A 93 1.16 0.97 -1.33
CA GLY A 93 0.72 2.03 -0.43
C GLY A 93 1.58 2.10 0.84
N PHE A 94 1.87 0.95 1.45
CA PHE A 94 2.66 0.87 2.66
C PHE A 94 4.12 1.27 2.43
N ALA A 95 4.77 0.73 1.39
CA ALA A 95 6.15 1.07 1.06
C ALA A 95 6.32 2.57 0.79
N LEU A 96 5.41 3.17 0.01
CA LEU A 96 5.42 4.60 -0.28
C LEU A 96 5.16 5.44 0.96
N TYR A 97 4.27 4.99 1.85
CA TYR A 97 4.02 5.67 3.12
C TYR A 97 5.28 5.73 4.00
N LEU A 98 6.01 4.61 4.12
CA LEU A 98 7.27 4.55 4.86
C LEU A 98 8.33 5.50 4.29
N LEU A 99 8.44 5.60 2.96
CA LEU A 99 9.35 6.52 2.29
C LEU A 99 8.97 7.99 2.54
N LEU A 100 7.67 8.31 2.47
CA LEU A 100 7.14 9.66 2.68
C LEU A 100 7.35 10.12 4.12
N ARG A 101 6.92 9.31 5.10
CA ARG A 101 7.00 9.66 6.53
C ARG A 101 8.44 9.81 7.01
N GLY A 102 9.37 9.02 6.47
CA GLY A 102 10.78 9.08 6.86
C GLY A 102 11.42 10.46 6.64
N ARG A 103 10.96 11.20 5.62
CA ARG A 103 11.45 12.56 5.34
C ARG A 103 10.86 13.58 6.31
N GLN A 104 9.56 13.48 6.58
CA GLN A 104 8.81 14.50 7.33
C GLN A 104 9.01 14.38 8.85
N ILE A 105 9.08 13.18 9.41
CA ILE A 105 9.33 12.99 10.85
C ILE A 105 10.72 13.51 11.23
N ARG A 106 11.70 13.40 10.32
CA ARG A 106 13.06 13.92 10.53
C ARG A 106 13.10 15.45 10.53
N GLU A 107 12.24 16.11 9.77
CA GLU A 107 12.09 17.57 9.80
C GLU A 107 11.42 18.02 11.10
N VAL A 108 10.30 17.40 11.49
CA VAL A 108 9.59 17.73 12.74
C VAL A 108 10.50 17.58 13.97
N ARG A 109 11.35 16.54 14.02
CA ARG A 109 12.30 16.35 15.13
C ARG A 109 13.48 17.32 15.10
N ARG A 110 13.82 17.90 13.96
CA ARG A 110 14.88 18.92 13.86
C ARG A 110 14.39 20.28 14.34
N ASP A 111 13.09 20.53 14.20
CA ASP A 111 12.44 21.81 14.50
C ASP A 111 11.79 21.85 15.90
N ALA A 112 11.95 20.78 16.71
CA ALA A 112 11.47 20.63 18.09
C ALA A 112 12.63 20.53 19.09
#